data_AF-X0WF84-F1
#
_entry.id   AF-X0WF84-F1
#
_cell.length_a   1.000
_cell.length_b   1.000
_cell.length_c   1.000
_cell.angle_alpha   90.00
_cell.angle_beta   90.00
_cell.angle_gamma   90.00
#
_symmetry.space_group_name_H-M   'P 1'
#
loop_
_entity.id
_entity.type
_entity.pdbx_description
1 polymer ?
#
loop_
_entity_poly.entity_id
_entity_poly.type
_entity_poly.pdbx_seq_one_letter_code
_entity_poly.pdbx_strand_id
1 'polypeptide(L)'
;LHSAGRLENGVSVDIDKRRIYIDLEENRVYSVNNQYAGNSLGLKKLAFRLAIKKANEEGWLAEHMFIMGVHGPNGRITYFTGAYPSACGKTSTAMIPGQTVVGDDIAYLKKINGVIRVVNMETGIFGIIHSVNSENDPVIYQALTTPGEVIFSNVLIREGVPYWKGMKKDIPDKGVNFSGEWFKGKKDCQGKEIPCSHKNARYTLKLNELNNIDSKANDPGGVLVKAIFYGGRDSDTTIPIV
;
A
#
# COMPACT_ATOMS: atom_id res chain seq x y z
N LEU A 1 -3.12 16.10 14.44
CA LEU A 1 -2.11 16.01 15.52
C LEU A 1 -1.64 14.58 15.66
N HIS A 2 -0.33 14.36 15.74
CA HIS A 2 0.26 13.04 15.93
C HIS A 2 1.26 13.07 17.09
N SER A 3 1.26 12.03 17.91
CA SER A 3 2.32 11.76 18.89
C SER A 3 2.64 10.28 18.91
N ALA A 4 3.93 9.97 18.93
CA ALA A 4 4.43 8.62 19.11
C ALA A 4 4.32 8.14 20.58
N GLY A 5 4.05 9.04 21.52
CA GLY A 5 4.04 8.74 22.94
C GLY A 5 5.44 8.52 23.51
N ARG A 6 5.52 7.81 24.64
CA ARG A 6 6.79 7.37 25.22
C ARG A 6 7.42 6.30 24.33
N LEU A 7 8.73 6.42 24.13
CA LEU A 7 9.52 5.53 23.30
C LEU A 7 10.57 4.79 24.13
N GLU A 8 10.80 3.52 23.82
CA GLU A 8 11.97 2.76 24.24
C GLU A 8 12.63 2.20 22.98
N ASN A 9 13.94 2.43 22.80
CA ASN A 9 14.68 2.05 21.60
C ASN A 9 14.02 2.55 20.29
N GLY A 10 13.44 3.75 20.32
CA GLY A 10 12.75 4.35 19.17
C GLY A 10 11.37 3.77 18.89
N VAL A 11 10.87 2.83 19.69
CA VAL A 11 9.56 2.17 19.51
C VAL A 11 8.59 2.59 20.62
N SER A 12 7.35 2.89 20.23
CA SER A 12 6.28 3.29 21.13
C SER A 12 5.86 2.14 22.03
N VAL A 13 5.93 2.36 23.33
CA VAL A 13 5.74 1.32 24.36
C VAL A 13 4.36 1.32 25.01
N ASP A 14 3.65 2.44 24.99
CA ASP A 14 2.33 2.57 25.62
C ASP A 14 1.22 2.06 24.65
N ILE A 15 1.34 0.80 24.23
CA ILE A 15 0.51 0.15 23.20
C ILE A 15 -0.96 0.09 23.63
N ASP A 16 -1.22 -0.18 24.90
CA ASP A 16 -2.54 -0.21 25.55
C ASP A 16 -3.25 1.15 25.50
N LYS A 17 -2.48 2.24 25.43
CA LYS A 17 -2.96 3.62 25.35
C LYS A 17 -3.05 4.15 23.93
N ARG A 18 -2.90 3.32 22.89
CA ARG A 18 -3.08 3.74 21.49
C ARG A 18 -4.49 4.26 21.26
N ARG A 19 -4.61 5.46 20.70
CA ARG A 19 -5.89 6.04 20.31
C ARG A 19 -5.77 6.74 18.96
N ILE A 20 -6.84 6.65 18.19
CA ILE A 20 -7.06 7.42 16.97
C ILE A 20 -8.47 7.99 17.07
N TYR A 21 -8.59 9.31 17.11
CA TYR A 21 -9.86 10.02 17.09
C TYR A 21 -9.97 10.78 15.77
N ILE A 22 -11.11 10.61 15.10
CA ILE A 22 -11.45 11.31 13.87
C ILE A 22 -12.58 12.27 14.24
N ASP A 23 -12.25 13.56 14.29
CA ASP A 23 -13.20 14.63 14.53
C ASP A 23 -13.73 15.12 13.19
N LEU A 24 -14.99 14.78 12.93
CA LEU A 24 -15.69 15.10 11.71
C LEU A 24 -16.29 16.52 11.70
N GLU A 25 -16.45 17.14 12.88
CA GLU A 25 -17.00 18.49 13.01
C GLU A 25 -15.92 19.52 12.70
N GLU A 26 -14.72 19.37 13.28
CA GLU A 26 -13.60 20.28 13.06
C GLU A 26 -12.66 19.84 11.92
N ASN A 27 -12.93 18.71 11.27
CA ASN A 27 -12.06 18.08 10.26
C ASN A 27 -10.64 17.81 10.76
N ARG A 28 -10.52 17.19 11.94
CA ARG A 28 -9.24 16.93 12.61
C ARG A 28 -9.04 15.45 12.87
N VAL A 29 -7.77 15.04 12.89
CA VAL A 29 -7.37 13.71 13.33
C VAL A 29 -6.36 13.82 14.46
N TYR A 30 -6.63 13.09 15.54
CA TYR A 30 -5.73 12.93 16.67
C TYR A 30 -5.25 11.48 16.70
N SER A 31 -3.94 11.27 16.58
CA SER A 31 -3.33 9.95 16.72
C SER A 31 -2.24 9.99 17.78
N VAL A 32 -2.39 9.20 18.84
CA VAL A 32 -1.47 9.18 19.99
C VAL A 32 -0.98 7.77 20.28
N ASN A 33 0.27 7.67 20.74
CA ASN A 33 0.98 6.41 21.03
C ASN A 33 1.12 5.49 19.80
N ASN A 34 1.09 6.07 18.59
CA ASN A 34 1.18 5.34 17.33
C ASN A 34 2.46 5.73 16.57
N GLN A 35 3.16 4.77 16.00
CA GLN A 35 4.28 5.03 15.07
C GLN A 35 4.15 4.30 13.73
N TYR A 36 3.20 3.37 13.63
CA TYR A 36 3.12 2.50 12.47
C TYR A 36 2.15 3.03 11.43
N ALA A 37 2.72 3.57 10.36
CA ALA A 37 2.11 3.82 9.06
C ALA A 37 0.64 4.24 9.05
N GLY A 38 -0.32 3.32 8.85
CA GLY A 38 -1.74 3.67 8.74
C GLY A 38 -2.33 4.42 9.95
N ASN A 39 -1.62 4.39 11.09
CA ASN A 39 -1.97 5.11 12.30
C ASN A 39 -1.19 6.42 12.48
N SER A 40 -0.19 6.71 11.66
CA SER A 40 0.76 7.81 11.85
C SER A 40 0.96 8.68 10.59
N LEU A 41 0.85 8.10 9.40
CA LEU A 41 0.89 8.78 8.12
C LEU A 41 -0.46 9.49 7.89
N GLY A 42 -0.46 10.80 8.13
CA GLY A 42 -1.66 11.64 8.07
C GLY A 42 -2.40 11.54 6.74
N LEU A 43 -1.69 11.60 5.62
CA LEU A 43 -2.29 11.64 4.28
C LEU A 43 -2.77 10.28 3.74
N LYS A 44 -2.71 9.21 4.55
CA LYS A 44 -3.22 7.89 4.16
C LYS A 44 -4.61 7.65 4.76
N LYS A 45 -4.80 6.58 5.54
CA LYS A 45 -6.10 6.20 6.11
C LYS A 45 -6.69 7.26 7.05
N LEU A 46 -5.87 8.13 7.64
CA LEU A 46 -6.33 9.16 8.57
C LEU A 46 -7.08 10.25 7.79
N ALA A 47 -6.43 10.93 6.84
CA ALA A 47 -7.06 11.94 5.98
C ALA A 47 -8.16 11.33 5.09
N PHE A 48 -8.00 10.08 4.63
CA PHE A 48 -9.01 9.41 3.80
C PHE A 48 -10.39 9.36 4.48
N ARG A 49 -10.45 9.16 5.81
CA ARG A 49 -11.73 9.16 6.54
C ARG A 49 -12.43 10.51 6.52
N LEU A 50 -11.67 11.61 6.64
CA LEU A 50 -12.21 12.96 6.49
C LEU A 50 -12.64 13.22 5.04
N ALA A 51 -11.88 12.71 4.08
CA ALA A 51 -12.18 12.85 2.67
C ALA A 51 -13.48 12.16 2.28
N ILE A 52 -13.82 11.00 2.85
CA ILE A 52 -15.12 10.33 2.63
C ILE A 52 -16.28 11.25 3.02
N LYS A 53 -16.22 11.89 4.20
CA LYS A 53 -17.25 12.85 4.63
C LYS A 53 -17.36 14.02 3.65
N LYS A 54 -16.22 14.62 3.30
CA LYS A 54 -16.16 15.74 2.34
C LYS A 54 -16.72 15.35 0.98
N ALA A 55 -16.39 14.15 0.49
CA ALA A 55 -16.87 13.62 -0.79
C ALA A 55 -18.40 13.49 -0.80
N ASN A 56 -18.96 12.95 0.28
CA ASN A 56 -20.40 12.85 0.47
C ASN A 56 -21.09 14.23 0.49
N GLU A 57 -20.49 15.22 1.16
CA GLU A 57 -21.03 16.59 1.23
C GLU A 57 -20.94 17.35 -0.10
N GLU A 58 -19.90 17.09 -0.90
CA GLU A 58 -19.60 17.82 -2.14
C GLU A 58 -20.00 17.08 -3.43
N GLY A 59 -20.61 15.90 -3.33
CA GLY A 59 -21.11 15.14 -4.47
C GLY A 59 -20.03 14.47 -5.33
N TRP A 60 -18.96 13.98 -4.71
CA TRP A 60 -17.93 13.14 -5.35
C TRP A 60 -17.64 11.89 -4.50
N LEU A 61 -16.75 10.99 -4.93
CA LEU A 61 -16.45 9.74 -4.22
C LEU A 61 -14.99 9.67 -3.81
N ALA A 62 -14.73 9.31 -2.55
CA ALA A 62 -13.40 8.96 -2.05
C ALA A 62 -13.37 7.45 -1.76
N GLU A 63 -12.69 6.68 -2.62
CA GLU A 63 -12.80 5.23 -2.63
C GLU A 63 -11.47 4.53 -2.38
N HIS A 64 -11.54 3.35 -1.75
CA HIS A 64 -10.40 2.47 -1.54
C HIS A 64 -10.17 1.60 -2.77
N MET A 65 -9.79 2.24 -3.87
CA MET A 65 -9.65 1.61 -5.18
C MET A 65 -8.26 1.84 -5.78
N PHE A 66 -7.77 0.86 -6.55
CA PHE A 66 -6.64 1.08 -7.46
C PHE A 66 -7.10 1.82 -8.72
N ILE A 67 -6.17 2.36 -9.49
CA ILE A 67 -6.39 2.97 -10.80
C ILE A 67 -5.30 2.47 -11.75
N MET A 68 -5.71 1.89 -12.88
CA MET A 68 -4.78 1.38 -13.89
C MET A 68 -5.18 1.80 -15.30
N GLY A 69 -4.19 1.99 -16.16
CA GLY A 69 -4.34 2.13 -17.61
C GLY A 69 -4.07 0.79 -18.28
N VAL A 70 -5.10 0.24 -18.93
CA VAL A 70 -4.98 -0.99 -19.71
C VAL A 70 -4.72 -0.65 -21.19
N HIS A 71 -3.61 -1.16 -21.70
CA HIS A 71 -3.15 -1.02 -23.08
C HIS A 71 -3.77 -2.12 -23.93
N GLY A 72 -4.59 -1.70 -24.89
CA GLY A 72 -5.23 -2.57 -25.87
C GLY A 72 -4.65 -2.41 -27.28
N PRO A 73 -5.23 -3.11 -28.27
CA PRO A 73 -4.83 -3.00 -29.66
C PRO A 73 -4.84 -1.57 -30.18
N ASN A 74 -4.00 -1.29 -31.18
CA ASN A 74 -3.88 0.01 -31.84
C ASN A 74 -3.48 1.17 -30.89
N GLY A 75 -2.73 0.87 -29.83
CA GLY A 75 -2.24 1.87 -28.87
C GLY A 75 -3.33 2.48 -27.98
N ARG A 76 -4.52 1.86 -27.92
CA ARG A 76 -5.61 2.34 -27.07
C ARG A 76 -5.27 2.14 -25.59
N ILE A 77 -5.41 3.19 -24.79
CA ILE A 77 -5.35 3.08 -23.32
C ILE A 77 -6.76 3.24 -22.76
N THR A 78 -7.20 2.31 -21.92
CA THR A 78 -8.49 2.36 -21.23
C THR A 78 -8.28 2.31 -19.73
N TYR A 79 -8.81 3.30 -19.01
CA TYR A 79 -8.60 3.39 -17.57
C TYR A 79 -9.70 2.68 -16.79
N PHE A 80 -9.27 1.96 -15.78
CA PHE A 80 -10.10 1.21 -14.88
C PHE A 80 -9.76 1.52 -13.43
N THR A 81 -10.73 1.31 -12.56
CA THR A 81 -10.54 1.40 -11.11
C THR A 81 -11.27 0.25 -10.44
N GLY A 82 -10.88 -0.12 -9.22
CA GLY A 82 -11.61 -1.18 -8.52
C GLY A 82 -11.25 -1.37 -7.06
N ALA A 83 -12.23 -1.85 -6.28
CA ALA A 83 -12.14 -2.06 -4.84
C ALA A 83 -12.05 -3.55 -4.51
N TYR A 84 -10.97 -3.92 -3.82
CA TYR A 84 -10.63 -5.29 -3.48
C TYR A 84 -10.30 -5.32 -1.98
N PRO A 85 -10.86 -6.25 -1.19
CA PRO A 85 -10.47 -6.43 0.20
C PRO A 85 -8.98 -6.76 0.34
N SER A 86 -8.49 -6.69 1.58
CA SER A 86 -7.11 -7.09 1.88
C SER A 86 -6.87 -8.54 1.44
N ALA A 87 -5.65 -8.82 0.96
CA ALA A 87 -5.24 -10.13 0.46
C ALA A 87 -6.04 -10.68 -0.75
N CYS A 88 -6.74 -9.81 -1.49
CA CYS A 88 -7.45 -10.18 -2.73
C CYS A 88 -6.70 -9.76 -4.02
N GLY A 89 -5.44 -9.34 -3.93
CA GLY A 89 -4.61 -9.04 -5.11
C GLY A 89 -4.70 -7.62 -5.67
N LYS A 90 -5.25 -6.64 -4.92
CA LYS A 90 -5.43 -5.25 -5.37
C LYS A 90 -4.19 -4.64 -6.04
N THR A 91 -3.06 -4.64 -5.33
CA THR A 91 -1.80 -4.09 -5.84
C THR A 91 -1.29 -4.90 -7.04
N SER A 92 -1.39 -6.24 -7.00
CA SER A 92 -0.97 -7.08 -8.12
C SER A 92 -1.81 -6.82 -9.39
N THR A 93 -3.12 -6.57 -9.25
CA THR A 93 -4.00 -6.18 -10.37
C THR A 93 -3.58 -4.83 -10.97
N ALA A 94 -3.26 -3.83 -10.14
CA ALA A 94 -2.78 -2.53 -10.61
C ALA A 94 -1.41 -2.60 -11.31
N MET A 95 -0.65 -3.67 -11.06
CA MET A 95 0.72 -3.87 -11.55
C MET A 95 0.84 -5.00 -12.58
N ILE A 96 -0.26 -5.39 -13.22
CA ILE A 96 -0.23 -6.42 -14.26
C ILE A 96 0.80 -6.04 -15.33
N PRO A 97 1.74 -6.94 -15.69
CA PRO A 97 2.76 -6.67 -16.69
C PRO A 97 2.19 -6.15 -18.02
N GLY A 98 2.84 -5.14 -18.58
CA GLY A 98 2.40 -4.47 -19.82
C GLY A 98 1.29 -3.42 -19.62
N GLN A 99 0.77 -3.26 -18.41
CA GLN A 99 -0.22 -2.22 -18.07
C GLN A 99 0.42 -1.12 -17.25
N THR A 100 -0.19 0.07 -17.24
CA THR A 100 0.31 1.23 -16.51
C THR A 100 -0.47 1.47 -15.22
N VAL A 101 0.23 1.88 -14.16
CA VAL A 101 -0.38 2.22 -12.87
C VAL A 101 -0.58 3.73 -12.74
N VAL A 102 -1.74 4.14 -12.24
CA VAL A 102 -2.01 5.54 -11.83
C VAL A 102 -1.99 5.65 -10.29
N GLY A 103 -2.51 4.65 -9.59
CA GLY A 103 -2.47 4.51 -8.15
C GLY A 103 -2.92 3.12 -7.71
N ASP A 104 -2.53 2.65 -6.52
CA ASP A 104 -2.82 1.27 -6.08
C ASP A 104 -3.79 1.17 -4.89
N ASP A 105 -4.07 2.27 -4.19
CA ASP A 105 -4.77 2.20 -2.89
C ASP A 105 -6.01 3.11 -2.76
N ILE A 106 -5.90 4.39 -3.15
CA ILE A 106 -6.92 5.42 -2.93
C ILE A 106 -7.22 6.16 -4.25
N ALA A 107 -8.51 6.30 -4.55
CA ALA A 107 -9.01 6.94 -5.77
C ALA A 107 -10.09 7.96 -5.43
N TYR A 108 -9.98 9.18 -5.94
CA TYR A 108 -11.07 10.18 -5.87
C TYR A 108 -11.76 10.27 -7.21
N LEU A 109 -13.06 9.97 -7.25
CA LEU A 109 -13.87 9.98 -8.46
C LEU A 109 -14.82 11.16 -8.47
N LYS A 110 -14.86 11.91 -9.58
CA LYS A 110 -15.78 13.03 -9.75
C LYS A 110 -16.41 13.01 -11.13
N LYS A 111 -17.71 13.29 -11.19
CA LYS A 111 -18.41 13.49 -12.46
C LYS A 111 -18.14 14.92 -12.96
N ILE A 112 -17.49 15.04 -14.11
CA ILE A 112 -17.15 16.31 -14.76
C ILE A 112 -17.67 16.23 -16.20
N ASN A 113 -18.54 17.15 -16.61
CA ASN A 113 -19.11 17.21 -17.97
C ASN A 113 -19.70 15.87 -18.44
N GLY A 114 -20.44 15.18 -17.57
CA GLY A 114 -21.12 13.93 -17.89
C GLY A 114 -20.25 12.67 -17.78
N VAL A 115 -18.93 12.80 -17.56
CA VAL A 115 -18.01 11.65 -17.47
C VAL A 115 -17.38 11.52 -16.09
N ILE A 116 -17.01 10.29 -15.70
CA ILE A 116 -16.29 10.03 -14.45
C ILE A 116 -14.79 10.19 -14.68
N ARG A 117 -14.19 11.11 -13.95
CA ARG A 117 -12.74 11.30 -13.84
C ARG A 117 -12.26 10.75 -12.51
N VAL A 118 -11.07 10.16 -12.51
CA VAL A 118 -10.43 9.66 -11.28
C VAL A 118 -9.02 10.21 -11.14
N VAL A 119 -8.65 10.56 -9.91
CA VAL A 119 -7.29 10.94 -9.54
C VAL A 119 -6.79 10.03 -8.42
N ASN A 120 -5.50 9.74 -8.44
CA ASN A 120 -4.80 9.19 -7.29
C ASN A 120 -4.40 10.34 -6.35
N MET A 121 -4.63 10.17 -5.06
CA MET A 121 -4.29 11.15 -4.03
C MET A 121 -2.99 10.84 -3.29
N GLU A 122 -2.36 9.71 -3.58
CA GLU A 122 -1.10 9.28 -2.99
C GLU A 122 0.06 9.49 -3.95
N THR A 123 1.23 9.90 -3.43
CA THR A 123 2.46 10.08 -4.22
C THR A 123 3.32 8.82 -4.29
N GLY A 124 3.01 7.81 -3.49
CA GLY A 124 3.82 6.62 -3.33
C GLY A 124 3.02 5.43 -2.84
N ILE A 125 3.66 4.27 -2.89
CA ILE A 125 3.08 3.00 -2.47
C ILE A 125 3.51 2.70 -1.05
N PHE A 126 2.59 2.17 -0.25
CA PHE A 126 2.87 1.64 1.08
C PHE A 126 2.43 0.17 1.17
N GLY A 127 3.14 -0.70 0.46
CA GLY A 127 2.74 -2.07 0.17
C GLY A 127 3.24 -3.09 1.18
N ILE A 128 2.52 -4.22 1.32
CA ILE A 128 2.98 -5.37 2.10
C ILE A 128 4.05 -6.09 1.28
N ILE A 129 5.23 -6.31 1.86
CA ILE A 129 6.36 -6.91 1.14
C ILE A 129 6.37 -8.45 1.17
N HIS A 130 5.63 -9.06 2.11
CA HIS A 130 5.75 -10.47 2.50
C HIS A 130 5.60 -11.51 1.36
N SER A 131 4.95 -11.19 0.25
CA SER A 131 4.80 -12.10 -0.89
C SER A 131 5.51 -11.62 -2.16
N VAL A 132 6.09 -10.42 -2.14
CA VAL A 132 6.69 -9.78 -3.32
C VAL A 132 7.91 -10.56 -3.75
N ASN A 133 7.95 -10.98 -5.01
CA ASN A 133 9.06 -11.67 -5.63
C ASN A 133 9.09 -11.42 -7.15
N SER A 134 10.18 -11.82 -7.80
CA SER A 134 10.39 -11.60 -9.24
C SER A 134 9.38 -12.29 -10.15
N GLU A 135 8.70 -13.34 -9.70
CA GLU A 135 7.72 -14.07 -10.52
C GLU A 135 6.32 -13.46 -10.41
N ASN A 136 5.87 -13.17 -9.19
CA ASN A 136 4.50 -12.72 -8.94
C ASN A 136 4.32 -11.20 -9.10
N ASP A 137 5.33 -10.42 -8.72
CA ASP A 137 5.27 -8.96 -8.65
C ASP A 137 6.53 -8.34 -9.26
N PRO A 138 6.87 -8.65 -10.53
CA PRO A 138 8.18 -8.34 -11.14
C PRO A 138 8.50 -6.84 -11.13
N VAL A 139 7.51 -5.99 -11.40
CA VAL A 139 7.67 -4.53 -11.43
C VAL A 139 8.06 -3.98 -10.06
N ILE A 140 7.31 -4.38 -9.02
CA ILE A 140 7.60 -3.96 -7.64
C ILE A 140 8.94 -4.53 -7.21
N TYR A 141 9.17 -5.82 -7.44
CA TYR A 141 10.41 -6.48 -7.06
C TYR A 141 11.64 -5.83 -7.69
N GLN A 142 11.56 -5.45 -8.97
CA GLN A 142 12.62 -4.70 -9.65
C GLN A 142 12.88 -3.36 -8.95
N ALA A 143 11.84 -2.58 -8.66
CA ALA A 143 11.98 -1.30 -7.96
C ALA A 143 12.59 -1.44 -6.55
N LEU A 144 12.28 -2.53 -5.83
CA LEU A 144 12.80 -2.81 -4.49
C LEU A 144 14.25 -3.34 -4.48
N THR A 145 14.74 -3.86 -5.60
CA THR A 145 16.06 -4.52 -5.68
C THR A 145 17.06 -3.79 -6.57
N THR A 146 16.67 -2.64 -7.11
CA THR A 146 17.53 -1.73 -7.89
C THR A 146 17.90 -0.53 -7.01
N PRO A 147 19.07 0.11 -7.19
CA PRO A 147 19.40 1.34 -6.48
C PRO A 147 18.31 2.42 -6.65
N GLY A 148 17.82 2.97 -5.54
CA GLY A 148 16.75 3.97 -5.52
C GLY A 148 16.32 4.33 -4.09
N GLU A 149 15.36 5.25 -3.96
CA GLU A 149 14.83 5.68 -2.66
C GLU A 149 13.69 4.76 -2.18
N VAL A 150 14.02 3.80 -1.31
CA VAL A 150 13.04 2.87 -0.73
C VAL A 150 13.17 2.80 0.79
N ILE A 151 12.05 2.94 1.50
CA ILE A 151 11.97 2.74 2.95
C ILE A 151 11.39 1.36 3.23
N PHE A 152 12.19 0.48 3.82
CA PHE A 152 11.75 -0.83 4.29
C PHE A 152 11.39 -0.77 5.77
N SER A 153 10.35 -1.50 6.17
CA SER A 153 9.93 -1.59 7.57
C SER A 153 9.70 -3.03 7.99
N ASN A 154 10.33 -3.42 9.11
CA ASN A 154 10.21 -4.74 9.73
C ASN A 154 10.69 -5.91 8.87
N VAL A 155 11.67 -5.67 8.00
CA VAL A 155 12.39 -6.69 7.22
C VAL A 155 13.69 -7.10 7.92
N LEU A 156 14.34 -8.16 7.46
CA LEU A 156 15.71 -8.50 7.85
C LEU A 156 16.67 -7.58 7.09
N ILE A 157 17.65 -7.03 7.79
CA ILE A 157 18.77 -6.30 7.21
C ILE A 157 20.06 -7.08 7.48
N ARG A 158 20.84 -7.33 6.43
CA ARG A 158 22.19 -7.88 6.53
C ARG A 158 23.11 -7.06 5.63
N GLU A 159 24.15 -6.46 6.21
CA GLU A 159 25.16 -5.68 5.46
C GLU A 159 24.52 -4.58 4.57
N GLY A 160 23.48 -3.93 5.10
CA GLY A 160 22.74 -2.88 4.37
C GLY A 160 21.73 -3.40 3.35
N VAL A 161 21.65 -4.71 3.12
CA VAL A 161 20.74 -5.32 2.15
C VAL A 161 19.46 -5.81 2.85
N PRO A 162 18.27 -5.45 2.36
CA PRO A 162 17.00 -5.92 2.89
C PRO A 162 16.61 -7.30 2.36
N TYR A 163 16.09 -8.14 3.24
CA TYR A 163 15.56 -9.47 2.95
C TYR A 163 14.21 -9.66 3.62
N TRP A 164 13.29 -10.31 2.92
CA TRP A 164 11.97 -10.62 3.45
C TRP A 164 11.55 -12.04 3.15
N LYS A 165 10.63 -12.55 3.95
CA LYS A 165 9.95 -13.82 3.67
C LYS A 165 9.26 -13.68 2.32
N GLY A 166 9.33 -14.71 1.48
CA GLY A 166 8.67 -14.72 0.17
C GLY A 166 9.49 -14.14 -0.97
N MET A 167 10.66 -13.53 -0.71
CA MET A 167 11.55 -12.94 -1.73
C MET A 167 12.07 -13.92 -2.79
N LYS A 168 11.96 -15.25 -2.56
CA LYS A 168 12.49 -16.33 -3.42
C LYS A 168 13.99 -16.20 -3.73
N LYS A 169 14.75 -15.71 -2.75
CA LYS A 169 16.22 -15.67 -2.77
C LYS A 169 16.76 -16.35 -1.51
N ASP A 170 18.04 -16.68 -1.53
CA ASP A 170 18.74 -17.16 -0.34
C ASP A 170 18.77 -16.04 0.72
N ILE A 171 18.11 -16.33 1.85
CA ILE A 171 18.03 -15.41 2.98
C ILE A 171 19.18 -15.72 3.92
N PRO A 172 20.00 -14.73 4.33
CA PRO A 172 21.08 -14.94 5.28
C PRO A 172 20.59 -15.55 6.60
N ASP A 173 21.40 -16.42 7.20
CA ASP A 173 21.06 -17.10 8.45
C ASP A 173 21.15 -16.17 9.69
N LYS A 174 21.63 -14.94 9.53
CA LYS A 174 21.74 -13.94 10.60
C LYS A 174 21.66 -12.51 10.07
N GLY A 175 21.27 -11.56 10.93
CA GLY A 175 21.21 -10.14 10.63
C GLY A 175 20.47 -9.37 11.72
N VAL A 176 19.84 -8.26 11.38
CA VAL A 176 19.00 -7.47 12.29
C VAL A 176 17.61 -7.37 11.70
N ASN A 177 16.57 -7.67 12.48
CA ASN A 177 15.18 -7.49 12.06
C ASN A 177 14.36 -6.75 13.13
N PHE A 178 13.03 -6.77 12.99
CA PHE A 178 12.10 -6.13 13.93
C PHE A 178 12.19 -6.62 15.39
N SER A 179 12.91 -7.70 15.66
CA SER A 179 13.17 -8.25 17.00
C SER A 179 14.57 -7.93 17.54
N GLY A 180 15.33 -7.05 16.87
CA GLY A 180 16.75 -6.80 17.13
C GLY A 180 17.65 -7.79 16.37
N GLU A 181 18.76 -8.20 16.99
CA GLU A 181 19.64 -9.23 16.43
C GLU A 181 18.87 -10.51 16.15
N TRP A 182 18.96 -11.04 14.93
CA TRP A 182 18.18 -12.18 14.47
C TRP A 182 19.07 -13.24 13.85
N PHE A 183 18.70 -14.51 14.06
CA PHE A 183 19.29 -15.67 13.42
C PHE A 183 18.20 -16.68 13.07
N LYS A 184 18.46 -17.55 12.09
CA LYS A 184 17.54 -18.60 11.65
C LYS A 184 17.19 -19.53 12.81
N GLY A 185 15.90 -19.72 13.07
CA GLY A 185 15.40 -20.48 14.21
C GLY A 185 15.35 -19.71 15.53
N LYS A 186 15.62 -18.40 15.55
CA LYS A 186 15.38 -17.55 16.73
C LYS A 186 13.92 -17.67 17.17
N LYS A 187 13.70 -17.86 18.47
CA LYS A 187 12.38 -17.96 19.08
C LYS A 187 12.13 -16.78 20.02
N ASP A 188 10.87 -16.41 20.19
CA ASP A 188 10.45 -15.46 21.21
C ASP A 188 10.38 -16.11 22.61
N CYS A 189 10.03 -15.33 23.62
CA CYS A 189 9.88 -15.81 25.00
C CYS A 189 8.80 -16.88 25.19
N GLN A 190 7.92 -17.07 24.20
CA GLN A 190 6.87 -18.09 24.19
C GLN A 190 7.28 -19.33 23.37
N GLY A 191 8.52 -19.37 22.87
CA GLY A 191 9.04 -20.48 22.07
C GLY A 191 8.58 -20.48 20.62
N LYS A 192 7.90 -19.42 20.14
CA LYS A 192 7.46 -19.30 18.76
C LYS A 192 8.59 -18.76 17.88
N GLU A 193 8.75 -19.35 16.70
CA GLU A 193 9.76 -18.90 15.75
C GLU A 193 9.50 -17.46 15.27
N ILE A 194 10.55 -16.64 15.30
CA ILE A 194 10.55 -15.28 14.79
C ILE A 194 11.00 -15.35 13.32
N PRO A 195 10.14 -14.99 12.34
CA PRO A 195 10.52 -15.01 10.94
C PRO A 195 11.54 -13.89 10.62
N CYS A 196 12.26 -14.02 9.49
CA CYS A 196 13.20 -13.00 9.04
C CYS A 196 12.55 -11.61 8.88
N SER A 197 11.30 -11.55 8.40
CA SER A 197 10.50 -10.32 8.30
C SER A 197 9.12 -10.50 8.92
N HIS A 198 8.57 -9.43 9.49
CA HIS A 198 7.22 -9.44 10.06
C HIS A 198 6.15 -9.71 8.98
N LYS A 199 5.03 -10.36 9.34
CA LYS A 199 3.92 -10.66 8.39
C LYS A 199 3.32 -9.43 7.72
N ASN A 200 3.38 -8.29 8.41
CA ASN A 200 2.95 -6.98 7.92
C ASN A 200 4.15 -6.07 7.64
N ALA A 201 5.32 -6.63 7.31
CA ALA A 201 6.46 -5.85 6.84
C ALA A 201 6.10 -5.09 5.57
N ARG A 202 6.68 -3.91 5.39
CA ARG A 202 6.27 -2.95 4.37
C ARG A 202 7.46 -2.45 3.58
N TYR A 203 7.17 -2.05 2.36
CA TYR A 203 8.02 -1.19 1.56
C TYR A 203 7.30 0.14 1.30
N THR A 204 8.07 1.20 1.16
CA THR A 204 7.59 2.51 0.75
C THR A 204 8.48 3.05 -0.36
N LEU A 205 7.90 3.38 -1.50
CA LEU A 205 8.59 4.07 -2.60
C LEU A 205 7.65 5.08 -3.25
N LYS A 206 8.21 6.07 -3.95
CA LYS A 206 7.42 6.99 -4.78
C LYS A 206 6.88 6.24 -6.00
N LEU A 207 5.66 6.55 -6.42
CA LEU A 207 5.03 5.91 -7.58
C LEU A 207 5.85 6.13 -8.87
N ASN A 208 6.53 7.28 -8.98
CA ASN A 208 7.37 7.61 -10.13
C ASN A 208 8.65 6.75 -10.25
N GLU A 209 9.02 5.99 -9.21
CA GLU A 209 10.14 5.02 -9.30
C GLU A 209 9.73 3.73 -10.02
N LEU A 210 8.43 3.53 -10.26
CA LEU A 210 7.96 2.38 -11.01
C LEU A 210 8.10 2.60 -12.51
N ASN A 211 8.68 1.61 -13.19
CA ASN A 211 8.86 1.64 -14.64
C ASN A 211 7.54 1.61 -15.44
N ASN A 212 6.43 1.23 -14.80
CA ASN A 212 5.10 1.15 -15.40
C ASN A 212 4.17 2.29 -14.94
N ILE A 213 4.71 3.36 -14.34
CA ILE A 213 3.91 4.54 -14.00
C ILE A 213 3.24 5.12 -15.25
N ASP A 214 1.94 5.41 -15.16
CA ASP A 214 1.20 6.04 -16.26
C ASP A 214 1.64 7.50 -16.43
N SER A 215 1.75 7.97 -17.67
CA SER A 215 2.14 9.36 -17.95
C SER A 215 1.13 10.38 -17.41
N LYS A 216 -0.12 9.97 -17.14
CA LYS A 216 -1.17 10.80 -16.53
C LYS A 216 -1.33 10.58 -15.03
N ALA A 217 -0.43 9.85 -14.37
CA ALA A 217 -0.55 9.56 -12.95
C ALA A 217 -0.65 10.83 -12.07
N ASN A 218 0.00 11.91 -12.50
CA ASN A 218 0.00 13.21 -11.83
C ASN A 218 -0.89 14.26 -12.53
N ASP A 219 -1.76 13.87 -13.47
CA ASP A 219 -2.67 14.80 -14.15
C ASP A 219 -3.78 15.27 -13.19
N PRO A 220 -3.86 16.56 -12.84
CA PRO A 220 -4.87 17.07 -11.91
C PRO A 220 -6.30 17.00 -12.48
N GLY A 221 -6.44 16.88 -13.81
CA GLY A 221 -7.73 16.64 -14.46
C GLY A 221 -8.21 15.19 -14.36
N GLY A 222 -7.34 14.29 -13.91
CA GLY A 222 -7.62 12.87 -13.74
C GLY A 222 -7.87 12.12 -15.05
N VAL A 223 -7.85 10.80 -14.93
CA VAL A 223 -8.08 9.90 -16.06
C VAL A 223 -9.56 9.55 -16.19
N LEU A 224 -10.01 9.33 -17.42
CA LEU A 224 -11.40 8.98 -17.73
C LEU A 224 -11.63 7.47 -17.49
N VAL A 225 -12.37 7.13 -16.44
CA VAL A 225 -12.67 5.72 -16.10
C VAL A 225 -13.74 5.15 -17.02
N LYS A 226 -13.53 3.92 -17.51
CA LYS A 226 -14.51 3.19 -18.33
C LYS A 226 -15.20 2.03 -17.61
N ALA A 227 -14.59 1.46 -16.58
CA ALA A 227 -15.27 0.50 -15.71
C ALA A 227 -14.73 0.57 -14.27
N ILE A 228 -15.60 0.17 -13.33
CA ILE A 228 -15.30 0.00 -11.92
C ILE A 228 -15.45 -1.47 -11.59
N PHE A 229 -14.43 -2.07 -10.97
CA PHE A 229 -14.43 -3.47 -10.55
C PHE A 229 -14.63 -3.60 -9.04
N TYR A 230 -15.39 -4.60 -8.64
CA TYR A 230 -15.44 -5.06 -7.25
C TYR A 230 -14.98 -6.51 -7.24
N GLY A 231 -13.90 -6.77 -6.50
CA GLY A 231 -13.27 -8.08 -6.45
C GLY A 231 -13.24 -8.63 -5.03
N GLY A 232 -13.12 -9.94 -4.91
CA GLY A 232 -13.01 -10.63 -3.63
C GLY A 232 -12.35 -11.99 -3.81
N ARG A 233 -12.06 -12.66 -2.70
CA ARG A 233 -11.62 -14.04 -2.69
C ARG A 233 -12.76 -14.90 -2.20
N ASP A 234 -13.30 -15.72 -3.08
CA ASP A 234 -14.29 -16.74 -2.76
C ASP A 234 -13.65 -18.12 -2.99
N SER A 235 -13.62 -18.96 -1.96
CA SER A 235 -13.16 -20.34 -2.08
C SER A 235 -14.23 -21.25 -2.65
N ASP A 236 -15.49 -20.83 -2.55
CA ASP A 236 -16.64 -21.53 -3.07
C ASP A 236 -17.04 -20.84 -4.38
N THR A 237 -17.37 -21.59 -5.44
CA THR A 237 -17.58 -21.01 -6.78
C THR A 237 -18.93 -20.28 -6.93
N THR A 238 -19.38 -19.58 -5.88
CA THR A 238 -20.69 -18.90 -5.84
C THR A 238 -20.70 -17.67 -6.76
N ILE A 239 -19.54 -17.02 -6.90
CA ILE A 239 -19.36 -15.85 -7.76
C ILE A 239 -18.62 -16.26 -9.05
N PRO A 240 -19.15 -15.93 -10.25
CA PRO A 240 -18.51 -16.29 -11.52
C PRO A 240 -17.22 -15.51 -11.77
N ILE A 241 -16.30 -16.12 -12.53
CA ILE A 241 -15.11 -15.45 -13.06
C ILE A 241 -15.53 -14.62 -14.28
N VAL A 242 -15.07 -13.36 -14.32
CA VAL A 242 -15.35 -12.39 -15.39
C VAL A 242 -14.03 -11.81 -15.91
#